data_AF-A0A355VRS4-F1
#
_entry.id   AF-A0A355VRS4-F1
#
_cell.length_a   1.000
_cell.length_b   1.000
_cell.length_c   1.000
_cell.angle_alpha   90.00
_cell.angle_beta   90.00
_cell.angle_gamma   90.00
#
_symmetry.space_group_name_H-M   'P 1'
#
loop_
_entity.id
_entity.type
_entity.pdbx_description
1 polymer ?
#
loop_
_entity_poly.entity_id
_entity_poly.type
_entity_poly.pdbx_seq_one_letter_code
_entity_poly.pdbx_strand_id
1 'polypeptide(L)'
;MVHALASKGRAEGIRLIFSTQSPYKKYVSGAIKNNFVRRISFGVSDEVERIILGSKGGRDCLRPMHLDTGEFLLRKIARRIKYTALNCDNYSFKNACKNLERGGYYYGLKNLAH
;
A
#
# COMPACT_ATOMS: atom_id res chain seq x y z
N MET A 1 -18.39 -3.08 10.58
CA MET A 1 -18.72 -3.28 9.14
C MET A 1 -17.51 -3.72 8.31
N VAL A 2 -16.41 -2.95 8.26
CA VAL A 2 -15.19 -3.30 7.47
C VAL A 2 -14.62 -4.70 7.78
N HIS A 3 -14.72 -5.15 9.04
CA HIS A 3 -14.25 -6.47 9.46
C HIS A 3 -14.95 -7.62 8.72
N ALA A 4 -16.28 -7.59 8.60
CA ALA A 4 -17.06 -8.66 7.97
C ALA A 4 -16.76 -8.76 6.47
N LEU A 5 -16.64 -7.62 5.80
CA LEU A 5 -16.25 -7.54 4.40
C LEU A 5 -14.81 -8.02 4.18
N ALA A 6 -13.88 -7.65 5.04
CA ALA A 6 -12.49 -8.08 4.92
C ALA A 6 -12.31 -9.59 5.15
N SER A 7 -13.05 -10.18 6.09
CA SER A 7 -13.00 -11.63 6.36
C SER A 7 -13.68 -12.45 5.25
N LYS A 8 -14.92 -12.13 4.89
CA LYS A 8 -15.73 -12.90 3.92
C LYS A 8 -15.33 -12.62 2.48
N GLY A 9 -15.00 -11.37 2.17
CA GLY A 9 -14.66 -10.94 0.81
C GLY A 9 -13.46 -11.65 0.20
N ARG A 10 -12.54 -12.19 1.04
CA ARG A 10 -11.40 -12.97 0.57
C ARG A 10 -11.82 -14.21 -0.23
N ALA A 11 -12.89 -14.90 0.19
CA ALA A 11 -13.39 -16.09 -0.50
C ALA A 11 -14.16 -15.72 -1.78
N GLU A 12 -14.87 -14.59 -1.75
CA GLU A 12 -15.74 -14.12 -2.83
C GLU A 12 -15.00 -13.28 -3.91
N GLY A 13 -13.67 -13.22 -3.86
CA GLY A 13 -12.86 -12.43 -4.79
C GLY A 13 -12.89 -10.91 -4.57
N ILE A 14 -13.55 -10.43 -3.50
CA ILE A 14 -13.60 -9.01 -3.13
C ILE A 14 -12.27 -8.60 -2.47
N ARG A 15 -11.57 -7.65 -3.08
CA ARG A 15 -10.27 -7.14 -2.60
C ARG A 15 -10.43 -5.70 -2.12
N LEU A 16 -10.08 -5.47 -0.86
CA LEU A 16 -10.15 -4.14 -0.25
C LEU A 16 -8.77 -3.49 -0.23
N ILE A 17 -8.70 -2.23 -0.67
CA ILE A 17 -7.54 -1.36 -0.49
C ILE A 17 -7.94 -0.30 0.53
N PHE A 18 -7.17 -0.19 1.61
CA PHE A 18 -7.39 0.80 2.66
C PHE A 18 -6.13 1.63 2.83
N SER A 19 -6.28 2.95 2.74
CA SER A 19 -5.18 3.93 2.85
C SER A 19 -5.52 5.01 3.88
N THR A 20 -4.49 5.53 4.55
CA THR A 20 -4.63 6.64 5.50
C THR A 20 -3.31 7.40 5.63
N GLN A 21 -3.36 8.72 5.74
CA GLN A 21 -2.22 9.55 6.16
C GLN A 21 -2.07 9.61 7.69
N SER A 22 -3.10 9.17 8.43
CA SER A 22 -3.19 9.32 9.88
C SER A 22 -3.34 7.96 10.55
N PRO A 23 -2.28 7.13 10.54
CA PRO A 23 -2.30 5.77 11.06
C PRO A 23 -2.25 5.75 12.60
N TYR A 24 -3.34 6.16 13.24
CA TYR A 24 -3.51 6.06 14.69
C TYR A 24 -4.04 4.67 15.09
N LYS A 25 -3.74 4.21 16.32
CA LYS A 25 -4.23 2.93 16.85
C LYS A 25 -5.76 2.80 16.82
N LYS A 26 -6.49 3.92 16.97
CA LYS A 26 -7.96 3.96 16.89
C LYS A 26 -8.49 3.62 15.49
N TYR A 27 -7.74 3.95 14.43
CA TYR A 27 -8.16 3.71 13.04
C TYR A 27 -7.58 2.41 12.48
N VAL A 28 -6.37 2.04 12.89
CA VAL A 28 -5.72 0.78 12.51
C VAL A 28 -5.74 -0.17 13.72
N SER A 29 -6.94 -0.61 14.07
CA SER A 29 -7.18 -1.49 15.22
C SER A 29 -6.66 -2.92 14.99
N GLY A 30 -6.51 -3.70 16.06
CA GLY A 30 -6.09 -5.11 15.96
C GLY A 30 -7.02 -5.95 15.08
N ALA A 31 -8.32 -5.69 15.14
CA ALA A 31 -9.33 -6.34 14.31
C ALA A 31 -9.12 -6.07 12.81
N ILE A 32 -8.69 -4.85 12.44
CA ILE A 32 -8.32 -4.52 11.06
C ILE A 32 -7.02 -5.24 10.70
N LYS A 33 -5.99 -5.18 11.55
CA LYS A 33 -4.70 -5.84 11.28
C LYS A 33 -4.85 -7.34 11.03
N ASN A 34 -5.72 -8.02 11.77
CA ASN A 34 -5.94 -9.46 11.63
C ASN A 34 -6.49 -9.86 10.25
N ASN A 35 -7.29 -9.00 9.61
CA ASN A 35 -7.87 -9.28 8.30
C ASN A 35 -7.01 -8.77 7.13
N PHE A 36 -6.21 -7.73 7.36
CA PHE A 36 -5.29 -7.18 6.35
C PHE A 36 -3.87 -7.72 6.56
N VAL A 37 -3.61 -8.91 6.01
CA VAL A 37 -2.32 -9.62 6.14
C VAL A 37 -1.19 -8.91 5.37
N ARG A 38 -1.51 -8.34 4.19
CA ARG A 38 -0.58 -7.54 3.39
C ARG A 38 -0.72 -6.07 3.76
N ARG A 39 0.40 -5.42 4.05
CA ARG A 39 0.43 -4.00 4.47
C ARG A 39 1.58 -3.28 3.79
N ILE A 40 1.31 -2.03 3.44
CA ILE A 40 2.26 -1.13 2.78
C ILE A 40 2.44 0.07 3.71
N SER A 41 3.69 0.46 3.96
CA SER A 41 4.02 1.70 4.66
C SER A 41 5.05 2.46 3.85
N PHE A 42 4.83 3.77 3.72
CA PHE A 42 5.85 4.70 3.24
C PHE A 42 6.76 5.11 4.39
N GLY A 43 7.81 5.89 4.10
CA GLY A 43 8.67 6.49 5.12
C GLY A 43 7.86 7.28 6.14
N VAL A 44 7.80 6.78 7.37
CA VAL A 44 7.04 7.33 8.50
C VAL A 44 7.86 7.16 9.78
N SER A 45 7.53 7.91 10.83
CA SER A 45 8.20 7.76 12.13
C SER A 45 7.97 6.35 12.73
N ASP A 46 8.91 5.88 13.56
CA ASP A 46 8.88 4.51 14.13
C ASP A 46 7.59 4.18 14.90
N GLU A 47 7.03 5.17 15.60
CA GLU A 47 5.80 4.97 16.37
C GLU A 47 4.62 4.62 15.45
N VAL A 48 4.51 5.38 14.36
CA VAL A 48 3.52 5.18 13.31
C VAL A 48 3.75 3.86 12.58
N GLU A 49 5.01 3.52 12.29
CA GLU A 49 5.37 2.27 11.62
C GLU A 49 4.91 1.04 12.41
N ARG A 50 5.06 1.05 13.74
CA ARG A 50 4.59 -0.05 14.59
C ARG A 50 3.08 -0.25 14.49
N ILE A 51 2.32 0.82 14.24
CA ILE A 51 0.87 0.73 14.06
C ILE A 51 0.52 -0.01 12.76
N ILE A 52 1.23 0.26 11.67
CA ILE A 52 0.97 -0.33 10.34
C ILE A 52 1.67 -1.70 10.19
N LEU A 53 3.00 -1.74 10.29
CA LEU A 53 3.82 -2.92 10.02
C LEU A 53 3.95 -3.85 11.23
N GLY A 54 3.70 -3.39 12.45
CA GLY A 54 3.79 -4.21 13.68
C GLY A 54 5.22 -4.45 14.20
N SER A 55 6.23 -3.84 13.59
CA SER A 55 7.65 -3.88 13.98
C SER A 55 8.32 -2.54 13.60
N LYS A 56 9.54 -2.27 14.10
CA LYS A 56 10.40 -1.14 13.69
C LYS A 56 11.20 -1.48 12.43
N GLY A 57 11.58 -0.52 11.58
CA GLY A 57 12.38 -0.70 10.34
C GLY A 57 11.95 0.13 9.11
N GLY A 58 10.97 1.00 9.24
CA GLY A 58 10.41 1.90 8.22
C GLY A 58 11.19 3.20 8.12
N ARG A 59 11.97 3.51 9.15
CA ARG A 59 13.01 4.55 9.14
C ARG A 59 14.09 4.29 8.06
N ASP A 60 14.24 3.05 7.62
CA ASP A 60 15.17 2.65 6.56
C ASP A 60 14.65 2.99 5.15
N CYS A 61 13.41 3.49 5.05
CA CYS A 61 12.95 4.20 3.85
C CYS A 61 13.56 5.60 3.90
N LEU A 62 14.69 5.76 3.22
CA LEU A 62 15.50 6.97 3.20
C LEU A 62 14.79 8.12 2.48
N ARG A 63 13.80 7.79 1.64
CA ARG A 63 13.04 8.76 0.84
C ARG A 63 11.58 8.78 1.30
N PRO A 64 11.20 9.68 2.22
CA PRO A 64 9.80 10.06 2.34
C PRO A 64 9.31 10.53 0.97
N MET A 65 8.03 10.33 0.67
CA MET A 65 7.42 10.71 -0.61
C MET A 65 7.60 12.23 -0.84
N HIS A 66 8.69 12.60 -1.51
CA HIS A 66 9.05 13.98 -1.82
C HIS A 66 9.40 14.01 -3.31
N LEU A 67 8.63 14.81 -4.05
CA LEU A 67 8.78 15.10 -5.49
C LEU A 67 9.46 13.99 -6.30
N ASP A 68 8.71 12.94 -6.63
CA ASP A 68 8.97 12.08 -7.81
C ASP A 68 9.60 10.70 -7.57
N THR A 69 10.08 10.36 -6.37
CA THR A 69 10.38 8.95 -6.02
C THR A 69 10.05 8.67 -4.55
N GLY A 70 9.27 7.60 -4.31
CA GLY A 70 8.91 7.17 -2.96
C GLY A 70 9.40 5.75 -2.70
N GLU A 71 10.05 5.53 -1.56
CA GLU A 71 10.33 4.18 -1.09
C GLU A 71 9.19 3.70 -0.19
N PHE A 72 8.80 2.44 -0.35
CA PHE A 72 7.82 1.81 0.54
C PHE A 72 8.25 0.41 0.96
N LEU A 73 7.83 0.02 2.15
CA LEU A 73 7.96 -1.33 2.66
C LEU A 73 6.65 -2.08 2.47
N LEU A 74 6.74 -3.22 1.78
CA LEU A 74 5.67 -4.20 1.74
C LEU A 74 5.96 -5.28 2.78
N ARG A 75 5.04 -5.46 3.73
CA ARG A 75 5.03 -6.65 4.58
C ARG A 75 4.31 -7.78 3.85
N LYS A 76 5.08 -8.78 3.40
CA LYS A 76 4.59 -10.11 3.03
C LYS A 76 4.59 -10.99 4.29
N ILE A 77 3.94 -12.15 4.24
CA ILE A 77 3.93 -13.11 5.35
C ILE A 77 5.38 -13.36 5.80
N ALA A 78 5.68 -13.03 7.06
CA ALA A 78 6.99 -13.11 7.73
C ALA A 78 8.18 -12.33 7.12
N ARG A 79 8.04 -11.64 5.97
CA ARG A 79 9.15 -10.93 5.31
C ARG A 79 8.78 -9.51 4.90
N ARG A 80 9.75 -8.60 4.96
CA ARG A 80 9.64 -7.24 4.45
C ARG A 80 10.46 -7.11 3.18
N ILE A 81 9.88 -6.49 2.17
CA ILE A 81 10.57 -6.20 0.91
C ILE A 81 10.46 -4.70 0.69
N LYS A 82 11.62 -4.08 0.43
CA LYS A 82 11.73 -2.67 0.07
C LYS A 82 11.47 -2.55 -1.43
N TYR A 83 10.58 -1.64 -1.78
CA TYR A 83 10.23 -1.34 -3.15
C TYR A 83 10.40 0.15 -3.42
N THR A 84 10.84 0.46 -4.63
CA THR A 84 10.84 1.82 -5.16
C THR A 84 9.57 2.02 -5.97
N ALA A 85 8.75 2.99 -5.58
CA ALA A 85 7.56 3.35 -6.34
C ALA A 85 7.97 4.00 -7.66
N LEU A 86 7.40 3.51 -8.76
CA LEU A 86 7.44 4.22 -10.03
C LEU A 86 6.48 5.40 -9.94
N ASN A 87 6.95 6.59 -10.30
CA ASN A 87 6.10 7.77 -10.33
C ASN A 87 5.05 7.62 -11.44
N CYS A 88 3.80 7.93 -11.11
CA CYS A 88 2.74 8.10 -12.09
C CYS A 88 2.35 9.57 -12.01
N ASP A 89 2.74 10.35 -13.01
CA ASP A 89 2.36 11.75 -13.09
C ASP A 89 0.86 11.87 -13.39
N ASN A 90 0.28 13.03 -13.02
CA ASN A 90 -1.14 13.29 -13.22
C ASN A 90 -1.55 13.18 -14.69
N TYR A 91 -0.61 13.41 -15.63
CA TYR A 91 -0.85 13.26 -17.06
C TYR A 91 -0.96 11.79 -17.49
N SER A 92 -0.02 10.92 -17.09
CA SER A 92 -0.13 9.49 -17.39
C SER A 92 -1.35 8.86 -16.74
N PHE A 93 -1.72 9.28 -15.52
CA PHE A 93 -2.94 8.81 -14.88
C PHE A 93 -4.20 9.23 -15.64
N LYS A 94 -4.30 10.51 -16.03
CA LYS A 94 -5.44 11.01 -16.83
C LYS A 94 -5.55 10.27 -18.18
N ASN A 95 -4.42 10.00 -18.83
CA ASN A 95 -4.41 9.24 -20.08
C ASN A 95 -4.80 7.78 -19.87
N ALA A 96 -4.35 7.15 -18.79
CA ALA A 96 -4.77 5.81 -18.41
C ALA A 96 -6.29 5.73 -18.21
N CYS A 97 -6.88 6.69 -17.48
CA CYS A 97 -8.33 6.77 -17.30
C CYS A 97 -9.06 6.94 -18.64
N LYS A 98 -8.62 7.87 -19.50
CA LYS A 98 -9.20 8.07 -20.84
C LYS A 98 -9.08 6.85 -21.76
N ASN A 99 -8.04 6.03 -21.58
CA ASN A 99 -7.85 4.79 -22.31
C ASN A 99 -8.75 3.66 -21.77
N LEU A 100 -8.92 3.58 -20.45
CA LEU A 100 -9.87 2.66 -19.81
C LEU A 100 -11.32 2.96 -20.22
N GLU A 101 -11.70 4.24 -20.29
CA GLU A 101 -13.01 4.68 -20.80
C GLU A 101 -13.24 4.27 -22.26
N ARG A 102 -12.16 4.10 -23.04
CA ARG A 102 -12.19 3.61 -24.42
C ARG A 102 -12.07 2.08 -24.55
N GLY A 103 -12.13 1.35 -23.44
CA GLY A 103 -12.02 -0.12 -23.42
C GLY A 103 -10.58 -0.66 -23.46
N GLY A 104 -9.57 0.20 -23.29
CA GLY A 104 -8.17 -0.21 -23.22
C GLY A 104 -7.80 -0.79 -21.84
N TYR A 105 -6.87 -1.75 -21.82
CA TYR A 105 -6.32 -2.33 -20.59
C TYR A 105 -5.03 -1.61 -20.17
N TYR A 106 -4.87 -1.33 -18.86
CA TYR A 106 -3.65 -0.75 -18.31
C TYR A 106 -2.82 -1.81 -17.58
N TYR A 107 -1.70 -2.26 -18.17
CA TYR A 107 -0.75 -3.18 -17.54
C TYR A 107 0.41 -2.40 -16.90
N GLY A 108 0.25 -2.02 -15.63
CA GLY A 108 1.25 -1.29 -14.85
C GLY A 108 1.96 -2.15 -13.82
N LEU A 109 2.75 -3.14 -14.24
CA LEU A 109 3.76 -3.79 -13.39
C LEU A 109 4.99 -4.13 -14.23
N LYS A 110 5.92 -3.18 -14.35
CA LYS A 110 7.30 -3.51 -14.74
C LYS A 110 8.00 -4.11 -13.52
N ASN A 111 8.25 -5.42 -13.55
CA ASN A 111 9.28 -6.03 -12.72
C ASN A 111 10.63 -5.39 -13.12
N LEU A 112 11.14 -4.44 -12.35
CA LEU A 112 12.56 -4.17 -12.34
C LEU A 112 13.20 -5.21 -11.42
N ALA A 113 13.55 -6.35 -11.99
CA ALA A 113 14.55 -7.25 -11.46
C ALA A 113 15.85 -6.95 -12.20
N HIS A 114 16.77 -6.27 -11.53
CA HIS A 114 18.20 -6.32 -11.79
C HIS A 114 18.88 -6.51 -10.44
#